data_AF-A0A2V8H9Q3-F1
#
_entry.id   AF-A0A2V8H9Q3-F1
#
_cell.length_a   1.000
_cell.length_b   1.000
_cell.length_c   1.000
_cell.angle_alpha   90.00
_cell.angle_beta   90.00
_cell.angle_gamma   90.00
#
_symmetry.space_group_name_H-M   'P 1'
#
loop_
_entity.id
_entity.type
_entity.pdbx_description
1 polymer ?
#
loop_
_entity_poly.entity_id
_entity_poly.type
_entity_poly.pdbx_seq_one_letter_code
_entity_poly.pdbx_strand_id
1 'polypeptide(L)'
;EAQKLIATIDMAQVKDPVVFLNAGITLINQGKAAEAKAIFDQVVQHFPNEPEGYYYRGRAYLAMNSFPEAKADLQKFISLAKPDAPGVAEARKILEQLK
;
A
#
# COMPACT_ATOMS: atom_id res chain seq x y z
N GLU A 1 2.06 -18.24 -7.60
CA GLU A 1 2.46 -16.89 -7.17
C GLU A 1 1.23 -15.98 -7.18
N ALA A 2 0.99 -15.23 -6.09
CA ALA A 2 -0.16 -14.33 -5.96
C ALA A 2 -0.27 -13.33 -7.12
N GLN A 3 0.85 -12.91 -7.69
CA GLN A 3 0.91 -11.99 -8.82
C GLN A 3 0.25 -12.55 -10.10
N LYS A 4 0.39 -13.86 -10.38
CA LYS A 4 -0.26 -14.51 -11.54
C LYS A 4 -1.77 -14.57 -11.40
N LEU A 5 -2.27 -14.76 -10.18
CA LEU A 5 -3.71 -14.76 -9.91
C LEU A 5 -4.28 -13.36 -10.13
N ILE A 6 -3.60 -12.33 -9.65
CA ILE A 6 -4.03 -10.93 -9.75
C ILE A 6 -4.10 -10.47 -11.20
N ALA A 7 -3.14 -10.87 -12.04
CA ALA A 7 -3.14 -10.54 -13.47
C ALA A 7 -4.33 -11.14 -14.25
N THR A 8 -5.02 -12.14 -13.70
CA THR A 8 -6.21 -12.75 -14.31
C THR A 8 -7.52 -12.18 -13.78
N ILE A 9 -7.48 -11.36 -12.74
CA ILE A 9 -8.68 -10.75 -12.16
C ILE A 9 -8.92 -9.41 -12.85
N ASP A 10 -10.14 -9.21 -13.32
CA ASP A 10 -10.60 -7.89 -13.77
C ASP A 10 -10.81 -6.98 -12.55
N MET A 11 -9.80 -6.16 -12.26
CA MET A 11 -9.81 -5.19 -11.16
C MET A 11 -10.96 -4.17 -11.27
N ALA A 12 -11.52 -3.95 -12.46
CA ALA A 12 -12.67 -3.05 -12.63
C ALA A 12 -13.97 -3.64 -12.07
N GLN A 13 -14.06 -4.97 -11.92
CA GLN A 13 -15.22 -5.66 -11.34
C GLN A 13 -15.06 -5.91 -9.84
N VAL A 14 -13.87 -5.70 -9.30
CA VAL A 14 -13.59 -5.82 -7.86
C VAL A 14 -14.17 -4.59 -7.15
N LYS A 15 -15.02 -4.84 -6.14
CA LYS A 15 -15.61 -3.77 -5.32
C LYS A 15 -14.80 -3.47 -4.06
N ASP A 16 -14.03 -4.45 -3.60
CA ASP A 16 -13.28 -4.39 -2.34
C ASP A 16 -11.82 -4.81 -2.56
N PRO A 17 -10.84 -3.93 -2.30
CA PRO A 17 -9.43 -4.22 -2.48
C PRO A 17 -8.83 -5.15 -1.42
N VAL A 18 -9.55 -5.54 -0.36
CA VAL A 18 -9.04 -6.30 0.80
C VAL A 18 -8.24 -7.56 0.40
N VAL A 19 -8.70 -8.30 -0.62
CA VAL A 19 -7.99 -9.52 -1.08
C VAL A 19 -6.59 -9.17 -1.63
N PHE A 20 -6.47 -8.06 -2.35
CA PHE A 20 -5.20 -7.58 -2.91
C PHE A 20 -4.31 -6.97 -1.83
N LEU A 21 -4.91 -6.26 -0.87
CA LEU A 21 -4.18 -5.74 0.28
C LEU A 21 -3.53 -6.87 1.08
N ASN A 22 -4.29 -7.91 1.40
CA ASN A 22 -3.78 -9.09 2.11
C ASN A 22 -2.69 -9.83 1.32
N ALA A 23 -2.83 -9.94 0.00
CA ALA A 23 -1.79 -10.51 -0.86
C ALA A 23 -0.49 -9.68 -0.82
N GLY A 24 -0.59 -8.36 -0.94
CA GLY A 24 0.57 -7.46 -0.86
C GLY A 24 1.24 -7.51 0.53
N ILE A 25 0.46 -7.52 1.61
CA ILE A 25 0.97 -7.64 2.99
C ILE A 25 1.72 -8.96 3.17
N THR A 26 1.18 -10.06 2.64
CA THR A 26 1.84 -11.36 2.67
C THR A 26 3.19 -11.32 1.96
N LEU A 27 3.28 -10.66 0.81
CA LEU A 27 4.54 -10.48 0.08
C LEU A 27 5.55 -9.62 0.86
N ILE A 28 5.11 -8.57 1.56
CA ILE A 28 5.97 -7.80 2.47
C ILE A 28 6.56 -8.69 3.56
N ASN A 29 5.72 -9.52 4.19
CA ASN A 29 6.16 -10.43 5.24
C ASN A 29 7.14 -11.50 4.74
N GLN A 30 7.13 -11.79 3.44
CA GLN A 30 8.08 -12.69 2.77
C GLN A 30 9.36 -11.96 2.29
N GLY A 31 9.52 -10.67 2.57
CA GLY A 31 10.64 -9.86 2.08
C GLY A 31 10.55 -9.49 0.59
N LYS A 32 9.44 -9.81 -0.07
CA LYS A 32 9.19 -9.58 -1.50
C LYS A 32 8.56 -8.21 -1.73
N ALA A 33 9.24 -7.16 -1.28
CA ALA A 33 8.69 -5.81 -1.28
C ALA A 33 8.38 -5.27 -2.70
N ALA A 34 9.20 -5.61 -3.70
CA ALA A 34 8.94 -5.21 -5.09
C ALA A 34 7.67 -5.86 -5.68
N GLU A 35 7.42 -7.13 -5.37
CA GLU A 35 6.20 -7.82 -5.79
C GLU A 35 4.98 -7.22 -5.07
N ALA A 36 5.11 -6.93 -3.76
CA ALA A 36 4.05 -6.28 -2.99
C ALA A 36 3.70 -4.91 -3.55
N LYS A 37 4.72 -4.10 -3.89
CA LYS A 37 4.56 -2.77 -4.50
C LYS A 37 3.77 -2.85 -5.81
N ALA A 38 4.03 -3.85 -6.66
CA ALA A 38 3.26 -4.05 -7.88
C ALA A 38 1.78 -4.36 -7.60
N ILE A 39 1.46 -5.09 -6.52
CA ILE A 39 0.06 -5.32 -6.13
C ILE A 39 -0.59 -4.03 -5.65
N PHE A 40 0.09 -3.27 -4.80
CA PHE A 40 -0.47 -2.01 -4.28
C PHE A 40 -0.58 -0.93 -5.36
N ASP A 41 0.27 -0.94 -6.39
CA ASP A 41 0.11 -0.07 -7.57
C ASP A 41 -1.25 -0.29 -8.24
N GLN A 42 -1.66 -1.55 -8.38
CA GLN A 42 -2.99 -1.87 -8.91
C GLN A 42 -4.10 -1.41 -7.96
N VAL A 43 -3.93 -1.60 -6.64
CA VAL A 43 -4.92 -1.14 -5.66
C VAL A 43 -5.12 0.37 -5.74
N VAL A 44 -4.06 1.18 -5.73
CA VAL A 44 -4.23 2.65 -5.76
C VAL A 44 -4.71 3.16 -7.11
N GLN A 45 -4.45 2.43 -8.20
CA GLN A 45 -4.94 2.77 -9.53
C GLN A 45 -6.45 2.58 -9.65
N HIS A 46 -6.97 1.47 -9.10
CA HIS A 46 -8.39 1.11 -9.21
C HIS A 46 -9.23 1.66 -8.04
N PHE A 47 -8.62 1.85 -6.87
CA PHE A 47 -9.26 2.35 -5.66
C PHE A 47 -8.50 3.59 -5.15
N PRO A 48 -8.53 4.71 -5.90
CA PRO A 48 -7.72 5.90 -5.58
C PRO A 48 -8.13 6.60 -4.29
N ASN A 49 -9.31 6.29 -3.76
CA ASN A 49 -9.83 6.82 -2.49
C ASN A 49 -9.68 5.84 -1.32
N GLU A 50 -9.09 4.66 -1.54
CA GLU A 50 -8.82 3.68 -0.49
C GLU A 50 -7.51 4.04 0.22
N PRO A 51 -7.54 4.50 1.48
CA PRO A 51 -6.33 4.93 2.17
C PRO A 51 -5.32 3.79 2.36
N GLU A 52 -5.79 2.58 2.61
CA GLU A 52 -4.94 1.43 2.94
C GLU A 52 -3.99 1.07 1.79
N GLY A 53 -4.41 1.25 0.53
CA GLY A 53 -3.56 1.02 -0.64
C GLY A 53 -2.29 1.87 -0.60
N TYR A 54 -2.41 3.16 -0.27
CA TYR A 54 -1.27 4.06 -0.12
C TYR A 54 -0.43 3.72 1.12
N TYR A 55 -1.07 3.36 2.24
CA TYR A 55 -0.35 2.99 3.45
C TYR A 55 0.60 1.81 3.20
N TYR A 56 0.08 0.73 2.63
CA TYR A 56 0.87 -0.47 2.41
C TYR A 56 1.85 -0.33 1.25
N ARG A 57 1.54 0.46 0.21
CA ARG A 57 2.52 0.81 -0.82
C ARG A 57 3.67 1.63 -0.24
N GLY A 58 3.38 2.59 0.64
CA GLY A 58 4.38 3.32 1.39
C GLY A 58 5.30 2.40 2.19
N ARG A 59 4.74 1.41 2.89
CA ARG A 59 5.53 0.38 3.60
C ARG A 59 6.38 -0.49 2.66
N ALA A 60 5.87 -0.81 1.46
CA ALA A 60 6.66 -1.50 0.44
C ALA A 60 7.86 -0.68 -0.01
N TYR A 61 7.66 0.62 -0.25
CA TYR A 61 8.74 1.54 -0.57
C TYR A 61 9.77 1.68 0.55
N LEU A 62 9.35 1.72 1.83
CA LEU A 62 10.28 1.69 2.97
C LEU A 62 11.17 0.44 2.95
N ALA A 63 10.58 -0.74 2.74
CA ALA A 63 11.32 -1.99 2.66
C ALA A 63 12.30 -2.04 1.47
N MET A 64 12.06 -1.22 0.44
CA MET A 64 12.93 -1.02 -0.71
C MET A 64 13.90 0.17 -0.56
N ASN A 65 13.93 0.84 0.59
CA ASN A 65 14.68 2.09 0.84
C ASN A 65 14.33 3.24 -0.13
N SER A 66 13.16 3.19 -0.76
CA SER A 66 12.61 4.24 -1.64
C SER A 66 11.89 5.29 -0.79
N PHE A 67 12.65 6.04 0.00
CA PHE A 67 12.11 6.97 1.00
C PHE A 67 11.25 8.12 0.43
N PRO A 68 11.59 8.74 -0.73
CA PRO A 68 10.77 9.79 -1.31
C PRO A 68 9.35 9.32 -1.66
N GLU A 69 9.23 8.14 -2.28
CA GLU A 69 7.97 7.53 -2.66
C GLU A 69 7.18 7.08 -1.43
N ALA A 70 7.87 6.48 -0.44
CA ALA A 70 7.25 6.13 0.84
C ALA A 70 6.63 7.35 1.53
N LYS A 71 7.35 8.49 1.54
CA LYS A 71 6.87 9.74 2.13
C LYS A 71 5.62 10.24 1.42
N ALA A 72 5.61 10.27 0.09
CA ALA A 72 4.47 10.72 -0.69
C ALA A 72 3.21 9.87 -0.42
N ASP A 73 3.38 8.54 -0.39
CA ASP A 73 2.27 7.61 -0.13
C ASP A 73 1.74 7.70 1.30
N LEU A 74 2.61 7.81 2.30
CA LEU A 74 2.19 7.97 3.70
C LEU A 74 1.47 9.30 3.93
N GLN A 75 1.87 10.38 3.24
CA GLN A 75 1.15 11.65 3.25
C GLN A 75 -0.24 11.52 2.61
N LYS A 76 -0.33 10.82 1.47
CA LYS A 76 -1.62 10.57 0.81
C LYS A 76 -2.55 9.73 1.67
N PHE A 77 -2.02 8.70 2.33
CA PHE A 77 -2.76 7.90 3.31
C PHE A 77 -3.37 8.76 4.41
N ILE A 78 -2.57 9.61 5.08
CA ILE A 78 -3.06 10.49 6.15
C ILE A 78 -4.11 11.49 5.63
N SER A 79 -3.98 11.94 4.38
CA SER A 79 -4.95 12.86 3.77
C SER A 79 -6.30 12.21 3.47
N LEU A 80 -6.35 10.89 3.27
CA LEU A 80 -7.59 10.17 2.94
C LEU A 80 -8.19 9.46 4.17
N ALA A 81 -7.35 9.01 5.09
CA ALA A 81 -7.76 8.27 6.27
C ALA A 81 -8.48 9.16 7.29
N LYS A 82 -9.36 8.56 8.09
CA LYS A 82 -9.91 9.24 9.27
C LYS A 82 -8.78 9.49 10.28
N PRO A 83 -8.81 10.58 11.06
CA PRO A 83 -7.74 10.90 12.01
C PRO A 83 -7.43 9.81 13.05
N ASP A 84 -8.42 8.99 13.38
CA ASP A 84 -8.37 7.87 14.32
C ASP A 84 -8.14 6.50 13.65
N ALA A 85 -7.99 6.47 12.32
CA ALA A 85 -7.79 5.23 11.60
C ALA A 85 -6.50 4.51 12.05
N PRO A 86 -6.53 3.17 12.13
CA PRO A 86 -5.33 2.38 12.37
C PRO A 86 -4.22 2.73 11.37
N GLY A 87 -2.99 2.83 11.85
CA GLY A 87 -1.83 3.18 11.02
C GLY A 87 -1.55 4.68 10.88
N VAL A 88 -2.49 5.60 11.18
CA VAL A 88 -2.23 7.05 11.09
C VAL A 88 -1.12 7.50 12.03
N ALA A 89 -1.12 7.00 13.28
CA ALA A 89 -0.07 7.30 14.24
C ALA A 89 1.30 6.76 13.80
N GLU A 90 1.32 5.55 13.22
CA GLU A 90 2.54 4.93 12.70
C GLU A 90 3.07 5.70 11.47
N ALA A 91 2.19 6.03 10.52
CA ALA A 91 2.53 6.83 9.35
C ALA A 91 3.14 8.19 9.73
N ARG A 92 2.57 8.88 10.73
CA ARG A 92 3.13 10.15 11.22
C ARG A 92 4.52 9.97 11.80
N LYS A 93 4.73 8.94 12.63
CA LYS A 93 6.05 8.62 13.21
C LYS A 93 7.07 8.32 12.12
N ILE A 94 6.71 7.54 11.10
CA ILE A 94 7.59 7.25 9.97
C ILE A 94 7.94 8.54 9.22
N LEU A 95 6.95 9.37 8.90
CA LEU A 95 7.17 10.64 8.19
C LEU A 95 8.11 11.58 8.94
N GLU A 96 8.10 11.57 10.28
CA GLU A 96 9.05 12.31 11.11
C GLU A 96 10.48 11.78 11.00
N GLN A 97 10.66 10.47 10.86
CA GLN A 97 11.96 9.83 10.67
C GLN A 97 12.52 10.02 9.24
N LEU A 98 11.64 10.27 8.27
CA LEU A 98 11.99 10.59 6.88
C LEU A 98 12.14 12.10 6.60
N LYS A 99 12.26 12.92 7.65
CA LYS A 99 12.57 14.36 7.54
C LYS A 99 14.05 14.56 7.29
#